data_AF-A0A1I6DU00-F1
#
_entry.id   AF-A0A1I6DU00-F1
#
_cell.length_a   1.000
_cell.length_b   1.000
_cell.length_c   1.000
_cell.angle_alpha   90.00
_cell.angle_beta   90.00
_cell.angle_gamma   90.00
#
_symmetry.space_group_name_H-M   'P 1'
#
loop_
_entity.id
_entity.type
_entity.pdbx_description
1 polymer ?
#
loop_
_entity_poly.entity_id
_entity_poly.type
_entity_poly.pdbx_seq_one_letter_code
_entity_poly.pdbx_strand_id
1 'polypeptide(L)'
;MMSIDSALSIQLPYEIFSTYHRFDNYYIDDMRCGDLYDWDFQSRGLKDIFARVDPFRCLQFNMATTFNTHYPDFGHQQVQGKPISRRQCADIMFDEMKELSMQFANGQYASLIGELIDHFHYGKGQPWSGELLNRASHL
;
A
#
# COMPACT_ATOMS: atom_id res chain seq x y z
N MET A 1 30.60 -14.65 -45.23
CA MET A 1 29.67 -15.10 -44.17
C MET A 1 29.76 -14.08 -43.05
N MET A 2 28.73 -13.24 -42.87
CA MET A 2 28.66 -12.30 -41.75
C MET A 2 28.32 -13.09 -40.48
N SER A 3 29.14 -12.96 -39.43
CA SER A 3 28.93 -13.61 -38.14
C SER A 3 27.63 -13.06 -37.53
N ILE A 4 26.66 -13.93 -37.28
CA ILE A 4 25.35 -13.58 -36.70
C ILE A 4 25.52 -12.99 -35.28
N ASP A 5 26.66 -13.28 -34.62
CA ASP A 5 26.97 -12.82 -33.27
C ASP A 5 27.15 -11.31 -33.13
N SER A 6 27.41 -10.58 -34.23
CA SER A 6 27.56 -9.12 -34.20
C SER A 6 26.21 -8.36 -34.30
N ALA A 7 25.12 -9.05 -34.63
CA ALA A 7 23.80 -8.45 -34.81
C ALA A 7 22.93 -8.50 -33.53
N LEU A 8 23.39 -9.19 -32.48
CA LEU A 8 22.67 -9.35 -31.21
C LEU A 8 23.48 -8.82 -30.01
N SER A 9 24.11 -7.66 -30.17
CA SER A 9 24.76 -6.96 -29.05
C SER A 9 23.82 -5.89 -28.51
N ILE A 10 23.19 -6.14 -27.36
CA ILE A 10 22.52 -5.10 -26.58
C ILE A 10 23.59 -4.39 -25.73
N GLN A 11 23.75 -3.09 -25.93
CA GLN A 11 24.54 -2.23 -25.04
C GLN A 11 23.70 -1.85 -23.84
N LEU A 12 24.18 -2.18 -22.64
CA LEU A 12 23.51 -1.84 -21.39
C LEU A 12 23.93 -0.46 -20.88
N PRO A 13 23.02 0.29 -20.23
CA PRO A 13 21.61 -0.06 -20.01
C PRO A 13 20.74 0.15 -21.27
N TYR A 14 19.84 -0.80 -21.55
CA TYR A 14 18.90 -0.76 -22.67
C TYR A 14 17.47 -0.85 -22.15
N GLU A 15 16.59 0.04 -22.62
CA GLU A 15 15.20 0.09 -22.21
C GLU A 15 14.38 -0.95 -22.99
N ILE A 16 13.89 -1.98 -22.28
CA ILE A 16 13.13 -3.08 -22.87
C ILE A 16 11.62 -2.80 -22.83
N PHE A 17 11.18 -2.08 -21.79
CA PHE A 17 9.80 -1.67 -21.58
C PHE A 17 9.79 -0.34 -20.85
N SER A 18 8.86 0.53 -21.24
CA SER A 18 8.57 1.76 -20.52
C SER A 18 7.07 1.99 -20.47
N THR A 19 6.62 2.61 -19.39
CA THR A 19 5.23 3.04 -19.29
C THR A 19 4.98 4.11 -20.34
N TYR A 20 3.82 4.05 -21.02
CA TYR A 20 3.46 5.03 -22.05
C TYR A 20 3.54 6.48 -21.53
N HIS A 21 3.27 6.64 -20.25
CA HIS A 21 3.49 7.88 -19.54
C HIS A 21 4.63 7.77 -18.54
N ARG A 22 5.34 8.88 -18.31
CA ARG A 22 6.39 8.93 -17.29
C ARG A 22 5.80 8.63 -15.91
N PHE A 23 6.45 7.74 -15.16
CA PHE A 23 6.00 7.29 -13.84
C PHE A 23 5.72 8.45 -12.87
N ASP A 24 6.46 9.57 -12.95
CA ASP A 24 6.26 10.73 -12.05
C ASP A 24 5.36 11.82 -12.67
N ASN A 25 4.55 11.50 -13.68
CA ASN A 25 3.58 12.44 -14.22
C ASN A 25 2.30 12.47 -13.37
N TYR A 26 2.30 13.32 -12.34
CA TYR A 26 1.19 13.52 -11.40
C TYR A 26 -0.12 14.07 -12.03
N TYR A 27 -0.10 14.44 -13.31
CA TYR A 27 -1.28 14.97 -14.00
C TYR A 27 -2.13 13.90 -14.68
N ILE A 28 -1.69 12.64 -14.65
CA ILE A 28 -2.35 11.53 -15.34
C ILE A 28 -3.24 10.77 -14.36
N ASP A 29 -4.39 10.32 -14.86
CA ASP A 29 -5.43 9.68 -14.06
C ASP A 29 -4.91 8.48 -13.26
N ASP A 30 -4.09 7.63 -13.86
CA ASP A 30 -3.48 6.45 -13.22
C ASP A 30 -2.59 6.80 -12.01
N MET A 31 -2.01 8.01 -11.99
CA MET A 31 -1.15 8.50 -10.89
C MET A 31 -1.97 9.23 -9.80
N ARG A 32 -3.26 9.46 -10.03
CA ARG A 32 -4.17 10.15 -9.10
C ARG A 32 -5.04 9.18 -8.32
N CYS A 33 -5.55 8.15 -8.99
CA CYS A 33 -6.38 7.11 -8.42
C CYS A 33 -6.02 5.76 -9.04
N GLY A 34 -6.13 4.69 -8.27
CA GLY A 34 -6.13 3.34 -8.85
C GLY A 34 -7.38 3.08 -9.68
N ASP A 35 -7.31 2.07 -10.55
CA ASP A 35 -8.37 1.59 -11.42
C ASP A 35 -9.37 0.64 -10.73
N LEU A 36 -9.12 0.31 -9.46
CA LEU A 36 -9.93 -0.61 -8.67
C LEU A 36 -11.02 0.12 -7.88
N TYR A 37 -12.21 -0.48 -7.86
CA TYR A 37 -13.35 -0.06 -7.04
C TYR A 37 -13.65 -1.07 -5.94
N ASP A 38 -14.48 -0.70 -4.97
CA ASP A 38 -14.84 -1.54 -3.81
C ASP A 38 -15.28 -2.96 -4.20
N TRP A 39 -16.00 -3.10 -5.32
CA TRP A 39 -16.45 -4.38 -5.84
C TRP A 39 -15.30 -5.33 -6.24
N ASP A 40 -14.20 -4.79 -6.76
CA ASP A 40 -13.04 -5.59 -7.17
C ASP A 40 -12.39 -6.27 -5.97
N PHE A 41 -12.33 -5.58 -4.82
CA PHE A 41 -11.86 -6.17 -3.57
C PHE A 41 -12.84 -7.22 -3.04
N GLN A 42 -14.14 -6.89 -3.01
CA GLN A 42 -15.17 -7.77 -2.47
C GLN A 42 -15.35 -9.06 -3.26
N SER A 43 -15.28 -8.99 -4.59
CA SER A 43 -15.38 -10.15 -5.49
C SER A 43 -14.19 -11.11 -5.35
N ARG A 44 -13.02 -10.59 -4.93
CA ARG A 44 -11.82 -11.37 -4.61
C ARG A 44 -11.78 -11.88 -3.16
N GLY A 45 -12.82 -11.62 -2.38
CA GLY A 45 -12.89 -12.03 -0.97
C GLY A 45 -12.11 -11.13 -0.02
N LEU A 46 -11.59 -9.98 -0.46
CA LEU A 46 -10.85 -9.02 0.36
C LEU A 46 -11.81 -8.11 1.13
N LYS A 47 -12.55 -8.69 2.08
CA LYS A 47 -13.60 -8.01 2.86
C LYS A 47 -13.16 -7.63 4.27
N ASP A 48 -12.13 -8.29 4.78
CA ASP A 48 -11.61 -8.22 6.16
C ASP A 48 -10.12 -7.87 6.17
N ILE A 49 -9.75 -6.84 5.39
CA ILE A 49 -8.35 -6.43 5.18
C ILE A 49 -7.72 -5.82 6.44
N PHE A 50 -8.53 -5.11 7.24
CA PHE A 50 -8.09 -4.40 8.44
C PHE A 50 -8.77 -4.97 9.69
N ALA A 51 -8.02 -5.04 10.78
CA ALA A 51 -8.47 -5.59 12.05
C ALA A 51 -9.29 -4.59 12.89
N ARG A 52 -9.10 -3.27 12.70
CA ARG A 52 -9.79 -2.24 13.51
C ARG A 52 -10.91 -1.51 12.78
N VAL A 53 -10.97 -1.56 11.45
CA VAL A 53 -11.96 -0.82 10.64
C VAL A 53 -12.50 -1.61 9.43
N ASP A 54 -13.74 -1.33 9.05
CA ASP A 54 -14.29 -1.63 7.72
C ASP A 54 -14.13 -0.39 6.83
N PRO A 55 -13.24 -0.44 5.82
CA PRO A 55 -12.98 0.71 4.96
C PRO A 55 -14.11 1.02 3.98
N PHE A 56 -14.87 0.00 3.56
CA PHE A 56 -15.97 0.15 2.60
C PHE A 56 -17.17 0.87 3.23
N ARG A 57 -17.34 0.69 4.54
CA ARG A 57 -18.46 1.28 5.31
C ARG A 57 -18.05 2.41 6.24
N CYS A 58 -16.74 2.69 6.36
CA CYS A 58 -16.17 3.63 7.34
C CYS A 58 -16.70 3.35 8.77
N LEU A 59 -16.56 2.09 9.21
CA LEU A 59 -16.94 1.66 10.55
C LEU A 59 -15.70 1.28 11.34
N GLN A 60 -15.56 1.79 12.56
CA GLN A 60 -14.56 1.30 13.51
C GLN A 60 -15.15 0.15 14.31
N PHE A 61 -14.47 -1.00 14.29
CA PHE A 61 -14.92 -2.17 15.03
C PHE A 61 -14.78 -1.94 16.53
N ASN A 62 -15.80 -2.34 17.29
CA ASN A 62 -15.72 -2.34 18.74
C ASN A 62 -15.04 -3.64 19.20
N MET A 63 -13.76 -3.56 19.51
CA MET A 63 -12.96 -4.71 19.94
C MET A 63 -13.52 -5.40 21.18
N ALA A 64 -14.17 -4.66 22.10
CA ALA A 64 -14.77 -5.25 23.30
C ALA A 64 -15.92 -6.23 22.98
N THR A 65 -16.63 -6.02 21.87
CA THR A 65 -17.66 -6.93 21.37
C THR A 65 -17.10 -8.01 20.44
N THR A 66 -16.01 -7.74 19.72
CA THR A 66 -15.36 -8.69 18.79
C THR A 66 -14.70 -9.87 19.51
N PHE A 67 -14.18 -9.67 20.73
CA PHE A 67 -13.54 -10.74 21.52
C PHE A 67 -14.52 -11.60 22.35
N ASN A 68 -15.81 -11.26 22.38
CA ASN A 68 -16.81 -12.02 23.16
C ASN A 68 -17.51 -13.13 22.37
N THR A 69 -17.23 -13.25 21.06
CA THR A 69 -17.73 -14.34 20.21
C THR A 69 -16.74 -15.51 20.22
N HIS A 70 -16.87 -16.35 21.26
CA HIS A 70 -16.26 -17.68 21.36
C HIS A 70 -16.88 -18.68 20.35
N TYR A 71 -16.93 -18.34 19.05
CA TYR A 71 -17.37 -19.30 18.05
C TYR A 71 -16.59 -19.16 16.73
N PRO A 72 -16.06 -20.27 16.17
CA PRO A 72 -15.40 -20.28 14.88
C PRO A 72 -16.47 -20.31 13.79
N ASP A 73 -17.24 -19.22 13.67
CA ASP A 73 -18.14 -19.06 12.54
C ASP A 73 -17.44 -18.19 11.50
N PHE A 74 -17.00 -18.82 10.40
CA PHE A 74 -16.51 -18.17 9.18
C PHE A 74 -17.68 -17.50 8.41
N GLY A 75 -18.65 -16.97 9.14
CA GLY A 75 -19.87 -16.35 8.66
C GLY A 75 -19.80 -14.85 8.88
N HIS A 76 -20.21 -14.10 7.86
CA HIS A 76 -20.30 -12.63 7.83
C HIS A 76 -21.21 -12.09 8.95
N GLN A 77 -20.73 -12.05 10.19
CA GLN A 77 -21.36 -11.24 11.22
C GLN A 77 -21.25 -9.79 10.78
N GLN A 78 -22.39 -9.11 10.65
CA GLN A 78 -22.43 -7.67 10.50
C GLN A 78 -21.72 -7.07 11.71
N VAL A 79 -20.42 -6.81 11.58
CA VAL A 79 -19.62 -6.28 12.68
C VAL A 79 -20.25 -4.95 13.05
N GLN A 80 -20.84 -4.90 14.25
CA GLN A 80 -21.36 -3.65 14.79
C GLN A 80 -20.16 -2.75 15.05
N GLY A 81 -20.01 -1.73 14.22
CA GLY A 81 -18.96 -0.74 14.32
C GLY A 81 -19.54 0.64 14.50
N LYS A 82 -18.76 1.51 15.14
CA LYS A 82 -19.09 2.93 15.26
C LYS A 82 -18.82 3.60 13.91
N PRO A 83 -19.78 4.34 13.32
CA PRO A 83 -19.51 5.15 12.14
C PRO A 83 -18.42 6.20 12.43
N ILE A 84 -17.46 6.31 11.53
CA ILE A 84 -16.36 7.27 11.59
C ILE A 84 -16.26 8.04 10.28
N SER A 85 -15.55 9.17 10.30
CA SER A 85 -15.28 9.90 9.05
C SER A 85 -14.31 9.12 8.16
N ARG A 86 -14.36 9.35 6.83
CA ARG A 86 -13.41 8.76 5.87
C ARG A 86 -11.95 9.08 6.23
N ARG A 87 -11.70 10.29 6.74
CA ARG A 87 -10.36 10.70 7.22
C ARG A 87 -9.92 9.84 8.40
N GLN A 88 -10.74 9.72 9.43
CA GLN A 88 -10.42 8.86 10.58
C GLN A 88 -10.25 7.39 10.19
N CYS A 89 -11.03 6.92 9.21
CA CYS A 89 -10.87 5.56 8.69
C CYS A 89 -9.50 5.38 8.02
N ALA A 90 -9.08 6.34 7.18
CA ALA A 90 -7.75 6.36 6.59
C ALA A 90 -6.64 6.45 7.65
N ASP A 91 -6.80 7.32 8.66
CA ASP A 91 -5.85 7.46 9.76
C ASP A 91 -5.60 6.09 10.43
N ILE A 92 -6.66 5.36 10.78
CA ILE A 92 -6.56 4.05 11.43
C ILE A 92 -5.92 3.01 10.50
N MET A 93 -6.25 3.01 9.20
CA MET A 93 -5.65 2.09 8.22
C MET A 93 -4.13 2.30 8.06
N PHE A 94 -3.70 3.57 7.98
CA PHE A 94 -2.28 3.91 7.89
C PHE A 94 -1.52 3.54 9.17
N ASP A 95 -2.12 3.78 10.34
CA ASP A 95 -1.54 3.37 11.62
C ASP A 95 -1.37 1.84 11.68
N GLU A 96 -2.36 1.09 11.19
CA GLU A 96 -2.32 -0.39 11.19
C GLU A 96 -1.25 -0.93 10.24
N MET A 97 -1.19 -0.38 9.03
CA MET A 97 -0.15 -0.69 8.06
C MET A 97 1.23 -0.43 8.63
N LYS A 98 1.42 0.71 9.33
CA LYS A 98 2.69 1.07 9.96
C LYS A 98 3.06 0.10 11.08
N GLU A 99 2.14 -0.16 12.00
CA GLU A 99 2.34 -1.10 13.11
C GLU A 99 2.74 -2.50 12.61
N LEU A 100 2.02 -3.02 11.61
CA LEU A 100 2.30 -4.35 11.04
C LEU A 100 3.61 -4.37 10.24
N SER A 101 3.88 -3.35 9.43
CA SER A 101 5.10 -3.29 8.62
C SER A 101 6.36 -3.19 9.49
N MET A 102 6.29 -2.43 10.60
CA MET A 102 7.41 -2.28 11.53
C MET A 102 7.80 -3.59 12.23
N GLN A 103 6.91 -4.57 12.35
CA GLN A 103 7.23 -5.88 12.93
C GLN A 103 8.21 -6.69 12.07
N PHE A 104 8.23 -6.43 10.76
CA PHE A 104 9.13 -7.07 9.80
C PHE A 104 10.34 -6.20 9.45
N ALA A 105 10.40 -4.98 9.97
CA ALA A 105 11.51 -4.06 9.74
C ALA A 105 12.71 -4.42 10.61
N ASN A 106 13.90 -4.51 10.01
CA ASN A 106 15.12 -4.84 10.73
C ASN A 106 16.35 -4.16 10.12
N GLY A 107 17.43 -4.06 10.89
CA GLY A 107 18.72 -3.51 10.46
C GLY A 107 18.75 -1.98 10.39
N GLN A 108 19.79 -1.46 9.74
CA GLN A 108 20.12 -0.03 9.73
C GLN A 108 19.09 0.87 9.03
N TYR A 109 18.18 0.27 8.26
CA TYR A 109 17.14 0.96 7.49
C TYR A 109 15.72 0.67 8.01
N ALA A 110 15.58 0.06 9.19
CA ALA A 110 14.29 -0.36 9.73
C ALA A 110 13.28 0.79 9.85
N SER A 111 13.73 2.02 10.13
CA SER A 111 12.82 3.17 10.24
C SER A 111 12.23 3.62 8.91
N LEU A 112 12.87 3.31 7.77
CA LEU A 112 12.47 3.82 6.46
C LEU A 112 11.05 3.40 6.08
N ILE A 113 10.61 2.20 6.44
CA ILE A 113 9.26 1.76 6.09
C ILE A 113 8.21 2.56 6.87
N GLY A 114 8.47 2.88 8.14
CA GLY A 114 7.58 3.72 8.93
C GLY A 114 7.53 5.16 8.43
N GLU A 115 8.69 5.72 8.08
CA GLU A 115 8.82 7.06 7.49
C GLU A 115 8.14 7.15 6.11
N LEU A 116 8.25 6.11 5.29
CA LEU A 116 7.58 6.00 3.99
C LEU A 116 6.05 5.99 4.16
N ILE A 117 5.55 5.19 5.10
CA ILE A 117 4.11 5.09 5.37
C ILE A 117 3.56 6.43 5.88
N ASP A 118 4.29 7.12 6.76
CA ASP A 118 3.93 8.48 7.20
C ASP A 118 3.89 9.46 6.02
N HIS A 119 4.86 9.36 5.11
CA HIS A 119 4.89 10.20 3.91
C HIS A 119 3.73 9.89 2.96
N PHE A 120 3.35 8.62 2.78
CA PHE A 120 2.15 8.28 2.00
C PHE A 120 0.87 8.82 2.62
N HIS A 121 0.79 8.84 3.95
CA HIS A 121 -0.38 9.37 4.63
C HIS A 121 -0.46 10.91 4.56
N TYR A 122 0.65 11.60 4.84
CA TYR A 122 0.65 13.06 5.07
C TYR A 122 1.34 13.89 3.98
N GLY A 123 2.09 13.24 3.08
CA GLY A 123 2.94 13.89 2.08
C GLY A 123 2.20 14.49 0.88
N LYS A 124 0.87 14.29 0.76
CA LYS A 124 0.01 14.91 -0.26
C LYS A 124 0.56 14.77 -1.70
N GLY A 125 1.12 13.61 -2.02
CA GLY A 125 1.69 13.30 -3.33
C GLY A 125 3.02 14.00 -3.66
N GLN A 126 3.64 14.70 -2.70
CA GLN A 126 4.98 15.25 -2.91
C GLN A 126 6.02 14.13 -3.02
N PRO A 127 7.14 14.35 -3.71
CA PRO A 127 8.27 13.44 -3.69
C PRO A 127 8.76 13.19 -2.26
N TRP A 128 9.09 11.93 -1.94
CA TRP A 128 9.71 11.56 -0.66
C TRP A 128 11.23 11.60 -0.80
N SER A 129 11.91 12.16 0.20
CA SER A 129 13.38 12.18 0.25
C SER A 129 13.84 12.20 1.71
N GLY A 130 15.03 11.67 1.97
CA GLY A 130 15.63 11.71 3.31
C GLY A 130 17.07 11.20 3.28
N GLU A 131 17.90 11.60 4.24
CA GLU A 131 19.31 11.22 4.29
C GLU A 131 19.52 9.70 4.35
N LEU A 132 18.65 9.01 5.11
CA LEU A 132 18.73 7.56 5.27
C LEU A 132 18.29 6.84 3.98
N LEU A 133 17.25 7.34 3.32
CA LEU A 133 16.78 6.84 2.02
C LEU A 133 17.85 7.04 0.94
N ASN A 134 18.44 8.23 0.86
CA ASN A 134 19.48 8.56 -0.10
C ASN A 134 20.71 7.65 0.08
N ARG A 135 21.09 7.37 1.34
CA ARG A 135 22.16 6.41 1.64
C ARG A 135 21.83 4.99 1.19
N ALA A 136 20.57 4.56 1.27
CA ALA A 136 20.16 3.24 0.79
C ALA A 136 20.19 3.12 -0.74
N SER A 137 19.95 4.21 -1.48
CA SER A 137 19.96 4.22 -2.95
C SER A 137 21.37 4.21 -3.59
N HIS A 138 22.43 4.26 -2.78
CA HIS A 138 23.82 4.23 -3.23
C HIS A 138 24.55 2.90 -2.92
N LEU A 139 23.81 1.88 -2.47
CA LEU A 139 24.29 0.49 -2.35
C LEU A 139 24.07 -0.26 -3.66
#